data_AF-A0A2D7JJ29-F1
#
_entry.id   AF-A0A2D7JJ29-F1
#
_cell.length_a   1.000
_cell.length_b   1.000
_cell.length_c   1.000
_cell.angle_alpha   90.00
_cell.angle_beta   90.00
_cell.angle_gamma   90.00
#
_symmetry.space_group_name_H-M   'P 1'
#
loop_
_entity.id
_entity.type
_entity.pdbx_description
1 polymer ?
#
loop_
_entity_poly.entity_id
_entity_poly.type
_entity_poly.pdbx_seq_one_letter_code
_entity_poly.pdbx_strand_id
1 'polypeptide(L)'
;MSEVSKLKIVAYKDTSSSQRLGEFVMQLNPVDISVVRTVEAPSDSSSSDGSSATSQTETFRPAKYTFKFTLDDTGAISLNLPNSSGVAESISTLESLTVIPNDETHQNPYVYLYWGNTFQDAYFGQVSALKYDYNFFSIS
;
A
#
# COMPACT_ATOMS: atom_id res chain seq x y z
N MET A 1 -27.69 10.61 -5.62
CA MET A 1 -26.86 9.63 -4.87
C MET A 1 -25.51 10.28 -4.66
N SER A 2 -24.98 10.31 -3.44
CA SER A 2 -23.60 10.74 -3.22
C SER A 2 -22.69 9.72 -3.90
N GLU A 3 -21.77 10.20 -4.74
CA GLU A 3 -20.75 9.37 -5.35
C GLU A 3 -19.83 8.88 -4.22
N VAL A 4 -19.73 7.55 -4.06
CA VAL A 4 -18.87 6.95 -3.04
C VAL A 4 -17.43 7.05 -3.54
N SER A 5 -16.58 7.77 -2.81
CA SER A 5 -15.16 7.84 -3.13
C SER A 5 -14.53 6.44 -3.07
N LYS A 6 -13.67 6.14 -4.04
CA LYS A 6 -12.90 4.89 -4.09
C LYS A 6 -11.56 5.06 -3.40
N LEU A 7 -11.12 4.05 -2.65
CA LEU A 7 -9.77 3.97 -2.14
C LEU A 7 -8.78 3.84 -3.31
N LYS A 8 -7.73 4.66 -3.28
CA LYS A 8 -6.63 4.65 -4.24
C LYS A 8 -5.31 4.46 -3.51
N ILE A 9 -4.42 3.70 -4.12
CA ILE A 9 -3.01 3.63 -3.76
C ILE A 9 -2.26 4.42 -4.83
N VAL A 10 -1.62 5.52 -4.47
CA VAL A 10 -0.85 6.33 -5.40
C VAL A 10 0.62 6.15 -5.11
N ALA A 11 1.40 5.81 -6.14
CA ALA A 11 2.81 5.49 -6.03
C ALA A 11 3.70 6.66 -6.47
N TYR A 12 4.86 6.79 -5.84
CA TYR A 12 5.82 7.87 -6.03
C TYR A 12 7.25 7.33 -5.97
N LYS A 13 8.18 8.00 -6.68
CA LYS A 13 9.61 7.71 -6.61
C LYS A 13 10.21 8.09 -5.25
N ASP A 14 9.69 9.15 -4.64
CA ASP A 14 10.15 9.71 -3.37
C ASP A 14 8.98 10.26 -2.55
N THR A 15 9.28 10.79 -1.36
CA THR A 15 8.28 11.39 -0.45
C THR A 15 8.00 12.88 -0.74
N SER A 16 8.49 13.44 -1.84
CA SER A 16 8.30 14.86 -2.20
C SER A 16 6.96 15.12 -2.88
N SER A 17 6.16 14.08 -3.16
CA SER A 17 4.88 14.10 -3.91
C SER A 17 4.97 14.52 -5.38
N SER A 18 6.12 15.04 -5.84
CA SER A 18 6.29 15.57 -7.20
C SER A 18 6.55 14.49 -8.25
N GLN A 19 7.11 13.35 -7.84
CA GLN A 19 7.52 12.26 -8.72
C GLN A 19 6.52 11.11 -8.71
N ARG A 20 5.29 11.36 -9.17
CA ARG A 20 4.22 10.36 -9.22
C ARG A 20 4.49 9.30 -10.29
N LEU A 21 4.37 8.03 -9.91
CA LEU A 21 4.54 6.85 -10.78
C LEU A 21 3.21 6.34 -11.36
N GLY A 22 2.13 6.41 -10.59
CA GLY A 22 0.81 5.93 -11.03
C GLY A 22 -0.20 5.88 -9.89
N GLU A 23 -1.42 5.42 -10.19
CA GLU A 23 -2.41 5.09 -9.17
C GLU A 23 -3.08 3.76 -9.45
N PHE A 24 -3.40 3.05 -8.37
CA PHE A 24 -4.25 1.87 -8.37
C PHE A 24 -5.57 2.22 -7.68
N VAL A 25 -6.64 2.35 -8.47
CA VAL A 25 -7.99 2.63 -7.96
C VAL A 25 -8.71 1.31 -7.74
N MET A 26 -9.18 1.04 -6.53
CA MET A 26 -9.82 -0.24 -6.23
C MET A 26 -11.14 -0.41 -6.97
N GLN A 27 -11.42 -1.65 -7.41
CA GLN A 27 -12.74 -2.01 -7.97
C GLN A 27 -13.82 -1.84 -6.90
N LEU A 28 -13.63 -2.51 -5.76
CA LEU A 28 -14.41 -2.37 -4.52
C LEU A 28 -13.56 -1.77 -3.41
N ASN A 29 -14.17 -0.91 -2.61
CA ASN A 29 -13.54 -0.43 -1.37
C ASN A 29 -13.38 -1.59 -0.38
N PRO A 30 -12.33 -1.56 0.46
CA PRO A 30 -12.22 -2.50 1.57
C PRO A 30 -13.38 -2.27 2.55
N VAL A 31 -13.83 -3.34 3.20
CA VAL A 31 -14.88 -3.25 4.24
C VAL A 31 -14.35 -2.49 5.46
N ASP A 32 -13.09 -2.74 5.80
CA ASP A 32 -12.41 -2.14 6.94
C ASP A 32 -10.92 -1.89 6.64
N ILE A 33 -10.35 -0.93 7.38
CA ILE A 33 -8.92 -0.64 7.38
C ILE A 33 -8.46 -0.61 8.84
N SER A 34 -7.53 -1.50 9.19
CA SER A 34 -6.88 -1.51 10.49
C SER A 34 -5.68 -0.56 10.48
N VAL A 35 -5.60 0.32 11.48
CA VAL A 35 -4.50 1.27 11.65
C VAL A 35 -3.86 1.06 13.01
N VAL A 36 -2.59 0.67 13.01
CA VAL A 36 -1.78 0.50 14.23
C VAL A 36 -0.70 1.58 14.27
N ARG A 37 -0.65 2.35 15.36
CA ARG A 37 0.42 3.33 15.63
C ARG A 37 1.18 2.85 16.86
N THR A 38 2.46 2.58 16.71
CA THR A 38 3.31 2.13 17.82
C THR A 38 3.90 3.31 18.57
N VAL A 39 3.91 3.22 19.91
CA VAL A 39 4.52 4.21 20.82
C VAL A 39 5.67 3.61 21.65
N GLU A 40 5.96 2.32 21.46
CA GLU A 40 7.08 1.61 22.11
C GLU A 40 8.40 1.90 21.39
N ALA A 41 9.43 2.35 22.11
CA ALA A 41 10.75 2.58 21.53
C ALA A 41 11.21 1.30 20.79
N PRO A 42 11.83 1.42 19.59
CA PRO A 42 12.39 0.26 18.93
C PRO A 42 13.31 -0.45 19.90
N SER A 43 13.19 -1.78 20.01
CA SER A 43 14.08 -2.56 20.86
C SER A 43 15.51 -2.29 20.43
N ASP A 44 16.34 -1.76 21.33
CA ASP A 44 17.77 -1.59 21.10
C ASP A 44 18.30 -2.90 20.53
N SER A 45 18.79 -2.87 19.28
CA SER A 45 19.66 -3.93 18.80
C SER A 45 20.83 -3.95 19.77
N SER A 46 20.94 -5.00 20.58
CA SER A 46 21.96 -5.16 21.59
C SER A 46 23.34 -5.01 20.95
N SER A 47 23.94 -3.82 21.05
CA SER A 47 25.34 -3.58 20.73
C SER A 47 26.17 -4.38 21.71
N SER A 48 26.62 -5.54 21.26
CA SER A 48 27.64 -6.34 21.95
C SER A 48 28.98 -5.64 21.79
N ASP A 49 29.18 -4.50 22.47
CA ASP A 49 30.49 -3.83 22.59
C ASP A 49 30.44 -2.69 23.61
N GLY A 50 30.17 -3.02 24.89
CA GLY A 50 30.60 -2.29 26.10
C GLY A 50 30.34 -0.78 26.23
N SER A 51 29.64 -0.17 25.28
CA SER A 51 29.42 1.26 25.15
C SER A 51 27.95 1.52 25.40
N SER A 52 27.64 2.49 26.26
CA SER A 52 26.26 2.88 26.53
C SER A 52 25.59 3.23 25.21
N ALA A 53 24.69 2.35 24.75
CA ALA A 53 23.81 2.64 23.63
C ALA A 53 22.92 3.80 24.09
N THR A 54 23.26 5.03 23.69
CA THR A 54 22.30 6.11 23.70
C THR A 54 21.22 5.74 22.70
N SER A 55 20.12 5.18 23.20
CA SER A 55 18.87 4.98 22.46
C SER A 55 18.50 6.35 21.87
N GLN A 56 18.83 6.56 20.61
CA GLN A 56 18.37 7.71 19.86
C GLN A 56 16.86 7.48 19.67
N THR A 57 16.04 8.18 20.45
CA THR A 57 14.59 8.09 20.32
C THR A 57 14.21 8.48 18.90
N GLU A 58 13.87 7.50 18.07
CA GLU A 58 13.30 7.72 16.74
C GLU A 58 12.07 8.64 16.88
N THR A 59 12.18 9.86 16.33
CA THR A 59 11.14 10.90 16.44
C THR A 59 9.90 10.52 15.61
N PHE A 60 10.04 9.64 14.63
CA PHE A 60 8.95 9.20 13.75
C PHE A 60 8.67 7.71 13.92
N ARG A 61 7.43 7.41 14.29
CA ARG A 61 6.96 6.03 14.52
C ARG A 61 5.97 5.67 13.42
N PRO A 62 6.31 4.76 12.50
CA PRO A 62 5.48 4.50 11.33
C PRO A 62 4.14 3.86 11.74
N ALA A 63 3.05 4.37 11.18
CA ALA A 63 1.75 3.73 11.28
C ALA A 63 1.67 2.55 10.30
N LYS A 64 1.12 1.42 10.75
CA LYS A 64 0.83 0.27 9.90
C LYS A 64 -0.64 0.25 9.53
N TYR A 65 -0.91 0.37 8.23
CA TYR A 65 -2.24 0.23 7.65
C TYR A 65 -2.37 -1.19 7.08
N THR A 66 -3.45 -1.90 7.42
CA THR A 66 -3.75 -3.24 6.90
C THR A 66 -5.19 -3.30 6.44
N PHE A 67 -5.41 -3.73 5.22
CA PHE A 67 -6.74 -3.90 4.63
C PHE A 67 -6.72 -5.01 3.59
N LYS A 68 -7.92 -5.48 3.22
CA LYS A 68 -8.13 -6.49 2.18
C LYS A 68 -9.18 -5.99 1.21
N PHE A 69 -9.03 -6.33 -0.06
CA PHE A 69 -9.99 -6.02 -1.10
C PHE A 69 -10.08 -7.19 -2.08
N THR A 70 -11.13 -7.20 -2.88
CA THR A 70 -11.41 -8.23 -3.88
C THR A 70 -11.37 -7.61 -5.27
N LEU A 71 -10.79 -8.36 -6.21
CA LEU A 71 -10.90 -8.12 -7.64
C LEU A 71 -11.74 -9.25 -8.25
N ASP A 72 -12.67 -8.89 -9.11
CA ASP A 72 -13.57 -9.82 -9.80
C ASP A 72 -13.62 -9.49 -11.29
N ASP A 73 -13.49 -10.52 -12.11
CA ASP A 73 -13.66 -10.47 -13.56
C ASP A 73 -14.67 -11.51 -14.05
N THR A 74 -15.50 -12.03 -13.14
CA THR A 74 -16.50 -13.07 -13.45
C THR A 74 -17.78 -12.49 -14.04
N GLY A 75 -17.95 -11.17 -13.95
CA GLY A 75 -19.18 -10.45 -14.27
C GLY A 75 -20.18 -10.37 -13.11
N ALA A 76 -19.86 -10.93 -11.94
CA ALA A 76 -20.67 -10.76 -10.74
C ALA A 76 -20.62 -9.30 -10.23
N ILE A 77 -19.49 -8.63 -10.44
CA ILE A 77 -19.31 -7.21 -10.12
C ILE A 77 -19.37 -6.37 -11.40
N SER A 78 -20.31 -5.42 -11.45
CA SER A 78 -20.49 -4.51 -12.60
C SER A 78 -19.55 -3.29 -12.60
N LEU A 79 -18.55 -3.28 -11.72
CA LEU A 79 -17.56 -2.22 -11.62
C LEU A 79 -16.30 -2.60 -12.40
N ASN A 80 -15.69 -1.63 -13.05
CA ASN A 80 -14.46 -1.86 -13.80
C ASN A 80 -13.31 -2.29 -12.87
N LEU A 81 -12.53 -3.26 -13.36
CA LEU A 81 -11.24 -3.58 -12.80
C LEU A 81 -10.26 -2.40 -12.91
N PRO A 82 -9.24 -2.35 -12.03
CA PRO A 82 -8.15 -1.38 -12.12
C PRO A 82 -7.42 -1.46 -13.46
N ASN A 83 -7.26 -2.67 -14.01
CA ASN A 83 -6.76 -2.91 -15.35
C ASN A 83 -7.80 -3.72 -16.15
N SER A 84 -8.19 -3.22 -17.31
CA SER A 84 -9.23 -3.83 -18.15
C SER A 84 -8.83 -5.16 -18.80
N SER A 85 -7.53 -5.50 -18.78
CA SER A 85 -7.04 -6.78 -19.30
C SER A 85 -7.24 -7.95 -18.33
N GLY A 86 -7.78 -7.70 -17.13
CA GLY A 86 -8.20 -8.73 -16.18
C GLY A 86 -7.51 -8.67 -14.82
N VAL A 87 -7.80 -9.66 -13.97
CA VAL A 87 -7.28 -9.71 -12.59
C VAL A 87 -5.76 -9.82 -12.55
N ALA A 88 -5.16 -10.67 -13.39
CA ALA A 88 -3.71 -10.87 -13.40
C ALA A 88 -2.95 -9.56 -13.72
N GLU A 89 -3.41 -8.81 -14.72
CA GLU A 89 -2.80 -7.52 -15.07
C GLU A 89 -3.09 -6.43 -14.04
N SER A 90 -4.22 -6.50 -13.36
CA SER A 90 -4.49 -5.63 -12.20
C SER A 90 -3.49 -5.90 -11.06
N ILE A 91 -3.20 -7.17 -10.76
CA ILE A 91 -2.21 -7.53 -9.74
C ILE A 91 -0.80 -7.13 -10.19
N SER A 92 -0.40 -7.39 -11.44
CA SER A 92 0.88 -6.93 -12.00
C SER A 92 1.04 -5.41 -11.89
N THR A 93 -0.01 -4.65 -12.21
CA THR A 93 -0.04 -3.19 -12.04
C THR A 93 0.16 -2.82 -10.57
N LEU A 94 -0.55 -3.47 -9.64
CA LEU A 94 -0.40 -3.21 -8.22
C LEU A 94 1.02 -3.51 -7.73
N GLU A 95 1.61 -4.64 -8.14
CA GLU A 95 2.97 -5.03 -7.78
C GLU A 95 3.99 -3.98 -8.24
N SER A 96 3.87 -3.52 -9.50
CA SER A 96 4.73 -2.47 -10.08
C SER A 96 4.66 -1.15 -9.32
N LEU A 97 3.49 -0.84 -8.74
CA LEU A 97 3.25 0.41 -8.00
C LEU A 97 3.58 0.30 -6.50
N THR A 98 3.95 -0.89 -5.99
CA THR A 98 4.04 -1.10 -4.54
C THR A 98 5.26 -1.88 -4.06
N VAL A 99 5.60 -3.00 -4.71
CA VAL A 99 6.58 -3.97 -4.18
C VAL A 99 7.71 -4.31 -5.14
N ILE A 100 7.57 -3.99 -6.43
CA ILE A 100 8.67 -4.11 -7.38
C ILE A 100 9.56 -2.86 -7.25
N PRO A 101 10.86 -3.00 -6.96
CA PRO A 101 11.76 -1.86 -6.88
C PRO A 101 11.80 -1.05 -8.18
N ASN A 102 11.91 0.27 -8.06
CA ASN A 102 12.19 1.13 -9.20
C ASN A 102 13.66 0.97 -9.62
N ASP A 103 13.92 0.82 -10.92
CA ASP A 103 15.26 0.62 -11.47
C ASP A 103 16.24 1.78 -11.20
N GLU A 104 15.74 3.01 -11.04
CA GLU A 104 16.55 4.20 -10.77
C GLU A 104 16.95 4.31 -9.30
N THR A 105 16.04 3.98 -8.38
CA THR A 105 16.27 4.15 -6.93
C THR A 105 16.69 2.85 -6.24
N HIS A 106 16.51 1.71 -6.90
CA HIS A 106 16.64 0.37 -6.34
C HIS A 106 15.82 0.18 -5.05
N GLN A 107 14.72 0.93 -4.90
CA GLN A 107 13.83 0.90 -3.76
C GLN A 107 12.38 0.66 -4.21
N ASN A 108 11.60 0.01 -3.36
CA ASN A 108 10.16 -0.11 -3.56
C ASN A 108 9.52 1.29 -3.60
N PRO A 109 8.49 1.51 -4.45
CA PRO A 109 7.78 2.78 -4.51
C PRO A 109 7.25 3.24 -3.15
N TYR A 110 7.31 4.55 -2.92
CA TYR A 110 6.58 5.16 -1.82
C TYR A 110 5.11 5.25 -2.22
N VAL A 111 4.21 4.97 -1.29
CA VAL A 111 2.77 4.97 -1.51
C VAL A 111 2.05 5.93 -0.57
N TYR A 112 0.97 6.50 -1.08
CA TYR A 112 0.03 7.31 -0.33
C TYR A 112 -1.39 6.80 -0.57
N LEU A 113 -2.18 6.65 0.51
CA LEU A 113 -3.56 6.22 0.43
C LEU A 113 -4.48 7.42 0.26
N TYR A 114 -5.40 7.36 -0.70
CA TYR A 114 -6.43 8.38 -0.88
C TYR A 114 -7.81 7.74 -0.82
N TRP A 115 -8.65 8.20 0.11
CA TRP A 115 -10.05 7.79 0.18
C TRP A 115 -10.89 8.92 0.75
N GLY A 116 -11.55 9.68 -0.14
CA GLY A 116 -12.14 10.97 0.22
C GLY A 116 -11.11 11.83 0.97
N ASN A 117 -11.47 12.22 2.19
CA ASN A 117 -10.62 13.04 3.08
C ASN A 117 -9.98 12.23 4.22
N THR A 118 -10.16 10.91 4.26
CA THR A 118 -9.79 10.06 5.41
C THR A 118 -8.29 10.02 5.70
N PHE A 119 -7.46 10.15 4.66
CA PHE A 119 -6.01 9.97 4.75
C PHE A 119 -5.21 11.24 4.48
N GLN A 120 -5.82 12.43 4.54
CA GLN A 120 -5.11 13.69 4.25
C GLN A 120 -3.91 13.95 5.17
N ASP A 121 -3.98 13.46 6.41
CA ASP A 121 -2.89 13.56 7.39
C ASP A 121 -2.01 12.29 7.45
N ALA A 122 -2.18 11.36 6.49
CA ALA A 122 -1.31 10.21 6.39
C ALA A 122 0.06 10.62 5.84
N TYR A 123 1.08 9.84 6.20
CA TYR A 123 2.42 9.98 5.65
C TYR A 123 2.60 9.00 4.49
N PHE A 124 3.56 9.30 3.61
CA PHE A 124 4.08 8.31 2.68
C PHE A 124 4.55 7.08 3.45
N GLY A 125 4.19 5.90 2.93
CA GLY A 125 4.65 4.62 3.44
C GLY A 125 5.26 3.80 2.31
N GLN A 126 5.72 2.60 2.63
CA GLN A 126 6.06 1.57 1.66
C GLN A 126 5.27 0.31 2.00
N VAL A 127 4.90 -0.47 0.99
CA VAL A 127 4.19 -1.73 1.21
C VAL A 127 5.17 -2.74 1.79
N SER A 128 4.89 -3.19 3.02
CA SER A 128 5.70 -4.18 3.73
C SER A 128 5.30 -5.62 3.43
N ALA A 129 4.06 -5.84 2.99
CA ALA A 129 3.56 -7.14 2.59
C ALA A 129 2.41 -6.98 1.59
N LEU A 130 2.50 -7.68 0.47
CA LEU A 130 1.41 -7.88 -0.47
C LEU A 130 1.14 -9.38 -0.57
N LYS A 131 -0.11 -9.77 -0.32
CA LYS A 131 -0.56 -11.16 -0.41
C LYS A 131 -1.85 -11.18 -1.21
N TYR A 132 -1.94 -12.07 -2.18
CA TYR A 132 -3.16 -12.34 -2.93
C TYR A 132 -3.40 -13.84 -3.00
N ASP A 133 -4.67 -14.23 -2.91
CA ASP A 133 -5.13 -15.62 -2.96
C ASP A 133 -6.07 -15.76 -4.16
N TYR A 134 -5.56 -16.25 -5.29
CA TYR A 134 -6.37 -16.48 -6.48
C TYR A 134 -7.36 -17.63 -6.27
N ASN A 135 -8.59 -17.44 -6.74
CA ASN A 135 -9.66 -18.41 -6.65
C ASN A 135 -10.60 -18.26 -7.86
N PHE A 136 -11.49 -19.24 -8.05
CA PHE A 136 -12.53 -19.24 -9.09
C PHE A 136 -11.98 -19.02 -10.53
N PHE A 137 -11.17 -19.97 -10.98
CA PHE A 137 -10.52 -19.92 -12.29
C PHE A 137 -11.43 -20.39 -13.43
N SER A 138 -11.23 -19.80 -14.62
CA SER A 138 -11.73 -20.38 -15.88
C SER A 138 -11.01 -21.70 -16.18
N ILE A 139 -11.73 -22.65 -16.77
CA ILE A 139 -11.20 -23.97 -17.19
C ILE A 139 -10.66 -23.95 -18.63
N SER A 140 -10.70 -22.79 -19.28
CA SER A 140 -10.25 -22.59 -20.67
C SER A 140 -8.80 -22.99 -20.88
#